data_AF-A0A355SEM7-F1
#
_entry.id   AF-A0A355SEM7-F1
#
_cell.length_a   1.000
_cell.length_b   1.000
_cell.length_c   1.000
_cell.angle_alpha   90.00
_cell.angle_beta   90.00
_cell.angle_gamma   90.00
#
_symmetry.space_group_name_H-M   'P 1'
#
loop_
_entity.id
_entity.type
_entity.pdbx_description
1 polymer ?
#
loop_
_entity_poly.entity_id
_entity_poly.type
_entity_poly.pdbx_seq_one_letter_code
_entity_poly.pdbx_strand_id
1 'polypeptide(L)'
;MNIYNSIQAELLGKLKSKFISISPELTINEISDAAAYIENCEALCYGRVEVMVSEYCPIGAALNCKGKDCRSKQDIFLTDRMGMKFPVKTDIYCRSHIYNSVKLSMLENVKDLYDAGINIFRVNILDENKDEVYDIVKSFRWAADSLDKGSVNTPGALRRAVEGDYTRGNYYRGTE
;
A
#
# COMPACT_ATOMS: atom_id res chain seq x y z
N MET A 1 -5.10 4.00 -11.43
CA MET A 1 -4.71 5.42 -11.47
C MET A 1 -4.91 5.96 -10.06
N ASN A 2 -3.91 6.59 -9.44
CA ASN A 2 -4.01 7.12 -8.07
C ASN A 2 -4.62 8.52 -8.13
N ILE A 3 -5.86 8.66 -7.66
CA ILE A 3 -6.53 9.97 -7.58
C ILE A 3 -6.12 10.70 -6.30
N TYR A 4 -5.92 12.02 -6.39
CA TYR A 4 -5.53 12.86 -5.26
C TYR A 4 -6.57 13.96 -4.93
N ASN A 5 -7.57 14.22 -5.77
CA ASN A 5 -8.58 15.22 -5.44
C ASN A 5 -9.97 14.88 -6.00
N SER A 6 -10.98 15.57 -5.47
CA SER A 6 -12.39 15.39 -5.84
C SER A 6 -12.69 15.74 -7.30
N ILE A 7 -11.98 16.71 -7.90
CA ILE A 7 -12.15 17.09 -9.32
C ILE A 7 -11.77 15.92 -10.24
N GLN A 8 -10.64 15.27 -9.96
CA GLN A 8 -10.21 14.06 -10.67
C GLN A 8 -11.18 12.90 -10.44
N ALA A 9 -11.66 12.73 -9.21
CA ALA A 9 -12.65 11.71 -8.86
C ALA A 9 -13.95 11.87 -9.65
N GLU A 10 -14.49 13.10 -9.70
CA GLU A 10 -15.70 13.42 -10.47
C GLU A 10 -15.53 13.16 -11.97
N LEU A 11 -14.42 13.60 -12.55
CA LEU A 11 -14.13 13.39 -13.97
C LEU A 11 -14.04 11.89 -14.30
N LEU A 12 -13.29 11.12 -13.51
CA LEU A 12 -13.09 9.70 -13.75
C LEU A 12 -14.34 8.86 -13.44
N GLY A 13 -15.16 9.31 -12.49
CA GLY A 13 -16.49 8.75 -12.22
C GLY A 13 -17.42 8.92 -13.42
N LYS A 14 -17.45 10.11 -14.04
CA LYS A 14 -18.22 10.37 -15.27
C LYS A 14 -17.77 9.51 -16.46
N LEU A 15 -16.49 9.15 -16.51
CA LEU A 15 -15.93 8.26 -17.54
C LEU A 15 -16.29 6.77 -17.34
N LYS A 16 -17.06 6.44 -16.30
CA LYS A 16 -17.55 5.07 -16.00
C LYS A 16 -16.43 4.03 -15.93
N SER A 17 -15.33 4.40 -15.27
CA SER A 17 -14.22 3.49 -14.99
C SER A 17 -14.72 2.30 -14.14
N LYS A 18 -14.24 1.08 -14.42
CA LYS A 18 -14.67 -0.12 -13.68
C LYS A 18 -14.36 -0.03 -12.19
N PHE A 19 -13.20 0.50 -11.85
CA PHE A 19 -12.81 0.86 -10.49
C PHE A 19 -11.73 1.93 -10.55
N ILE A 20 -11.57 2.65 -9.45
CA ILE A 20 -10.64 3.77 -9.33
C ILE A 20 -9.86 3.60 -8.03
N SER A 21 -8.55 3.84 -8.08
CA SER A 21 -7.66 3.74 -6.92
C SER A 21 -7.42 5.12 -6.34
N ILE A 22 -7.58 5.29 -5.04
CA ILE A 22 -7.22 6.52 -4.36
C ILE A 22 -5.74 6.50 -3.95
N SER A 23 -5.11 7.67 -3.97
CA SER A 23 -3.74 7.84 -3.49
C SER A 23 -3.63 7.46 -2.01
N PRO A 24 -2.61 6.69 -1.60
CA PRO A 24 -2.34 6.38 -0.19
C PRO A 24 -1.86 7.60 0.61
N GLU A 25 -1.73 8.76 -0.04
CA GLU A 25 -1.34 10.03 0.57
C GLU A 25 -2.53 10.83 1.12
N LEU A 26 -3.76 10.51 0.72
CA LEU A 26 -4.96 11.21 1.19
C LEU A 26 -5.31 10.82 2.63
N THR A 27 -5.91 11.77 3.34
CA THR A 27 -6.57 11.55 4.63
C THR A 27 -7.92 10.85 4.44
N ILE A 28 -8.45 10.24 5.51
CA ILE A 28 -9.80 9.65 5.51
C ILE A 28 -10.88 10.66 5.11
N ASN A 29 -10.75 11.93 5.52
CA ASN A 29 -11.71 12.97 5.16
C ASN A 29 -11.66 13.28 3.65
N GLU A 30 -10.46 13.45 3.09
CA GLU A 30 -10.28 13.67 1.64
C GLU A 30 -10.71 12.45 0.82
N ILE A 31 -10.51 11.24 1.35
CA ILE A 31 -11.03 10.01 0.77
C ILE A 31 -12.55 10.05 0.72
N SER A 32 -13.22 10.43 1.81
CA SER A 32 -14.68 10.52 1.85
C SER A 32 -15.23 11.50 0.81
N ASP A 33 -14.58 12.66 0.66
CA ASP A 33 -14.94 13.66 -0.34
C ASP A 33 -14.74 13.15 -1.78
N ALA A 34 -13.66 12.42 -2.05
CA ALA A 34 -13.37 11.87 -3.38
C ALA A 34 -14.22 10.65 -3.73
N ALA A 35 -14.40 9.72 -2.78
CA ALA A 35 -15.12 8.47 -2.96
C ALA A 35 -16.62 8.69 -3.23
N ALA A 36 -17.19 9.83 -2.79
CA ALA A 36 -18.56 10.21 -3.11
C ALA A 36 -18.88 10.24 -4.62
N TYR A 37 -17.86 10.38 -5.47
CA TYR A 37 -18.00 10.42 -6.93
C TYR A 37 -17.64 9.08 -7.62
N ILE A 38 -17.28 8.06 -6.85
CA ILE A 38 -16.68 6.82 -7.34
C ILE A 38 -17.49 5.62 -6.85
N GLU A 39 -18.09 4.85 -7.76
CA GLU A 39 -18.86 3.65 -7.40
C GLU A 39 -17.96 2.53 -6.86
N ASN A 40 -16.87 2.19 -7.57
CA ASN A 40 -15.94 1.12 -7.18
C ASN A 40 -14.60 1.74 -6.79
N CYS A 41 -14.46 2.04 -5.51
CA CYS A 41 -13.35 2.81 -4.97
C CYS A 41 -12.36 1.91 -4.22
N GLU A 42 -11.11 1.91 -4.68
CA GLU A 42 -10.01 1.11 -4.14
C GLU A 42 -9.08 1.96 -3.28
N ALA A 43 -8.67 1.44 -2.12
CA ALA A 43 -7.57 1.99 -1.33
C ALA A 43 -6.53 0.93 -0.98
N LEU A 44 -5.27 1.35 -0.88
CA LEU A 44 -4.18 0.51 -0.41
C LEU A 44 -4.32 0.28 1.11
N CYS A 45 -4.51 -0.96 1.51
CA CYS A 45 -4.74 -1.32 2.91
C CYS A 45 -3.56 -2.05 3.55
N TYR A 46 -2.69 -2.65 2.72
CA TYR A 46 -1.51 -3.35 3.20
C TYR A 46 -0.37 -3.29 2.20
N GLY A 47 0.86 -3.25 2.73
CA GLY A 47 2.09 -3.45 1.98
C GLY A 47 3.05 -2.27 2.13
N ARG A 48 4.22 -2.36 1.49
CA ARG A 48 5.14 -1.23 1.46
C ARG A 48 4.72 -0.24 0.37
N VAL A 49 4.57 1.02 0.75
CA VAL A 49 4.33 2.11 -0.21
C VAL A 49 5.64 2.36 -0.97
N GLU A 50 5.56 2.39 -2.30
CA GLU A 50 6.68 2.81 -3.14
C GLU A 50 6.86 4.31 -3.01
N VAL A 51 8.04 4.74 -2.55
CA VAL A 51 8.34 6.16 -2.30
C VAL A 51 9.11 6.80 -3.43
N MET A 52 9.79 6.01 -4.26
CA MET A 52 10.54 6.52 -5.41
C MET A 52 10.80 5.44 -6.46
N VAL A 53 10.71 5.84 -7.72
CA VAL A 53 11.22 5.07 -8.87
C VAL A 53 12.36 5.87 -9.50
N SER A 54 13.49 5.21 -9.74
CA SER A 54 14.71 5.84 -10.22
C SER A 54 15.32 5.06 -11.38
N GLU A 55 15.71 5.76 -12.45
CA GLU A 55 16.56 5.18 -13.50
C GLU A 55 18.00 4.99 -13.05
N TYR A 56 18.43 5.76 -12.05
CA TYR A 56 19.70 5.53 -11.38
C TYR A 56 19.61 4.28 -10.50
N CYS A 57 20.59 3.38 -10.67
CA CYS A 57 20.70 2.15 -9.91
C CYS A 57 21.72 2.30 -8.78
N PRO A 58 21.30 2.52 -7.52
CA PRO A 58 22.24 2.66 -6.40
C PRO A 58 23.04 1.38 -6.16
N ILE A 59 22.47 0.22 -6.52
CA ILE A 59 23.12 -1.09 -6.43
C ILE A 59 24.31 -1.15 -7.39
N GLY A 60 24.09 -0.78 -8.66
CA GLY A 60 25.13 -0.74 -9.68
C GLY A 60 26.25 0.22 -9.31
N ALA A 61 25.90 1.38 -8.74
CA ALA A 61 26.88 2.35 -8.30
C ALA A 61 27.72 1.87 -7.10
N ALA A 62 27.10 1.22 -6.11
CA ALA A 62 27.80 0.78 -4.90
C ALA A 62 28.58 -0.53 -5.08
N LEU A 63 28.02 -1.50 -5.82
CA LEU A 63 28.57 -2.85 -5.98
C LEU A 63 29.25 -3.06 -7.33
N ASN A 64 29.32 -2.02 -8.18
CA ASN A 64 29.92 -2.05 -9.51
C ASN A 64 29.37 -3.16 -10.43
N CYS A 65 28.07 -3.47 -10.29
CA CYS A 65 27.36 -4.44 -11.12
C CYS A 65 26.72 -3.75 -12.34
N LYS A 66 26.46 -4.50 -13.43
CA LYS A 66 25.80 -3.98 -14.64
C LYS A 66 24.68 -4.91 -15.11
N GLY A 67 23.59 -4.32 -15.58
CA GLY A 67 22.48 -5.04 -16.22
C GLY A 67 21.91 -6.16 -15.36
N LYS A 68 21.78 -7.37 -15.94
CA LYS A 68 21.19 -8.52 -15.25
C LYS A 68 22.01 -9.03 -14.07
N ASP A 69 23.31 -8.73 -14.00
CA ASP A 69 24.19 -9.15 -12.92
C ASP A 69 23.86 -8.42 -11.60
N CYS A 70 23.16 -7.28 -11.67
CA CYS A 70 22.62 -6.57 -10.52
C CYS A 70 21.35 -7.19 -9.92
N ARG A 71 20.73 -8.17 -10.59
CA ARG A 71 19.60 -8.93 -10.00
C ARG A 71 20.17 -9.93 -8.99
N SER A 72 20.72 -9.42 -7.89
CA SER A 72 21.11 -10.28 -6.80
C SER A 72 19.85 -10.89 -6.16
N LYS A 73 19.95 -12.14 -5.69
CA LYS A 73 18.91 -12.79 -4.87
C LYS A 73 18.90 -12.29 -3.43
N GLN A 74 19.64 -11.22 -3.13
CA GLN A 74 19.83 -10.72 -1.77
C GLN A 74 18.91 -9.52 -1.53
N ASP A 75 18.45 -9.38 -0.30
CA ASP A 75 17.69 -8.21 0.10
C ASP A 75 18.61 -6.99 0.23
N ILE A 76 18.30 -5.97 -0.56
CA ILE A 76 19.06 -4.72 -0.64
C ILE A 76 18.24 -3.61 -0.02
N PHE A 77 18.92 -2.76 0.75
CA PHE A 77 18.30 -1.63 1.42
C PHE A 77 19.15 -0.37 1.26
N LEU A 78 18.48 0.78 1.09
CA LEU A 78 19.08 2.08 1.39
C LEU A 78 18.89 2.36 2.88
N THR A 79 19.93 2.84 3.55
CA THR A 79 19.85 3.23 4.96
C THR A 79 19.92 4.74 5.05
N ASP A 80 18.96 5.36 5.72
CA ASP A 80 18.96 6.82 5.94
C ASP A 80 19.85 7.22 7.14
N ARG A 81 19.93 8.52 7.42
CA ARG A 81 20.68 9.06 8.56
C ARG A 81 20.17 8.62 9.94
N MET A 82 18.92 8.17 10.01
CA MET A 82 18.27 7.68 11.23
C MET A 82 18.41 6.17 11.38
N GLY A 83 19.06 5.49 10.43
CA GLY A 83 19.24 4.03 10.42
C GLY A 83 18.04 3.26 9.86
N MET A 84 17.04 3.94 9.30
CA MET A 84 15.87 3.31 8.71
C MET A 84 16.25 2.63 7.40
N LYS A 85 15.78 1.41 7.18
CA LYS A 85 16.10 0.58 6.02
C LYS A 85 14.96 0.60 4.99
N PHE A 86 15.22 1.15 3.82
CA PHE A 86 14.30 1.26 2.69
C PHE A 86 14.61 0.17 1.67
N PRO A 87 13.76 -0.85 1.48
CA PRO A 87 14.02 -1.91 0.51
C PRO A 87 14.13 -1.37 -0.90
N VAL A 88 15.11 -1.87 -1.65
CA VAL A 88 15.30 -1.56 -3.07
C VAL A 88 15.08 -2.83 -3.88
N LYS A 89 14.17 -2.77 -4.86
CA LYS A 89 13.98 -3.83 -5.85
C LYS A 89 14.25 -3.28 -7.24
N THR A 90 14.74 -4.13 -8.13
CA THR A 90 15.01 -3.75 -9.52
C THR A 90 14.04 -4.43 -10.47
N ASP A 91 13.52 -3.68 -11.43
CA ASP A 91 12.61 -4.22 -12.43
C ASP A 91 13.36 -4.85 -13.62
N ILE A 92 12.60 -5.32 -14.62
CA ILE A 92 13.18 -5.90 -15.83
C ILE A 92 13.94 -4.88 -16.70
N TYR A 93 13.67 -3.58 -16.53
CA TYR A 93 14.26 -2.45 -17.24
C TYR A 93 15.42 -1.80 -16.46
N CYS A 94 15.87 -2.43 -15.37
CA CYS A 94 16.94 -1.93 -14.50
C CYS A 94 16.61 -0.60 -13.78
N ARG A 95 15.32 -0.28 -13.62
CA ARG A 95 14.88 0.80 -12.73
C ARG A 95 14.88 0.31 -11.30
N SER A 96 15.22 1.21 -10.39
CA SER A 96 15.23 0.96 -8.96
C SER A 96 13.93 1.47 -8.34
N HIS A 97 13.24 0.57 -7.65
CA HIS A 97 12.02 0.81 -6.90
C HIS A 97 12.38 0.84 -5.43
N ILE A 98 12.19 1.99 -4.80
CA ILE A 98 12.51 2.22 -3.39
C ILE A 98 11.20 2.22 -2.63
N TYR A 99 11.11 1.34 -1.64
CA TYR A 99 9.92 1.15 -0.81
C TYR A 99 10.12 1.74 0.57
N ASN A 100 9.03 2.16 1.20
CA ASN A 100 9.06 2.67 2.56
C ASN A 100 9.61 1.62 3.55
N SER A 101 10.31 2.10 4.58
CA SER A 101 10.95 1.25 5.59
C SER A 101 9.94 0.51 6.47
N VAL A 102 8.75 1.09 6.67
CA VAL A 102 7.65 0.55 7.47
C VAL A 102 6.48 0.18 6.56
N LYS A 103 5.85 -0.98 6.79
CA LYS A 103 4.68 -1.45 6.03
C LYS A 103 3.44 -0.65 6.43
N LEU A 104 2.59 -0.32 5.46
CA LEU A 104 1.24 0.16 5.73
C LEU A 104 0.37 -1.01 6.17
N SER A 105 -0.43 -0.83 7.21
CA SER A 105 -1.51 -1.74 7.57
C SER A 105 -2.72 -0.97 8.09
N MET A 106 -3.86 -1.19 7.43
CA MET A 106 -5.17 -0.67 7.83
C MET A 106 -6.09 -1.79 8.31
N LEU A 107 -5.58 -2.97 8.63
CA LEU A 107 -6.40 -4.12 9.02
C LEU A 107 -7.30 -3.83 10.24
N GLU A 108 -6.78 -3.10 11.24
CA GLU A 108 -7.54 -2.71 12.43
C GLU A 108 -8.50 -1.53 12.18
N ASN A 109 -8.24 -0.77 11.13
CA ASN A 109 -8.92 0.48 10.78
C ASN A 109 -9.69 0.38 9.46
N VAL A 110 -9.93 -0.84 8.97
CA VAL A 110 -10.57 -1.05 7.66
C VAL A 110 -11.99 -0.49 7.64
N LYS A 111 -12.65 -0.44 8.80
CA LYS A 111 -13.96 0.20 8.96
C LYS A 111 -13.93 1.69 8.62
N ASP A 112 -12.86 2.39 8.99
CA ASP A 112 -12.74 3.82 8.73
C ASP A 112 -12.64 4.09 7.23
N LEU A 113 -11.94 3.22 6.49
CA LEU A 113 -11.89 3.27 5.02
C LEU A 113 -13.25 2.91 4.41
N TYR A 114 -13.93 1.88 4.93
CA TYR A 114 -15.26 1.48 4.47
C TYR A 114 -16.28 2.60 4.63
N ASP A 115 -16.32 3.23 5.81
CA ASP A 115 -17.22 4.33 6.12
C ASP A 115 -16.90 5.57 5.26
N ALA A 116 -15.65 5.74 4.84
CA ALA A 116 -15.23 6.77 3.88
C ALA A 116 -15.57 6.44 2.42
N GLY A 117 -16.26 5.32 2.13
CA GLY A 117 -16.71 4.96 0.79
C GLY A 117 -15.78 4.03 0.01
N ILE A 118 -14.74 3.46 0.65
CA ILE A 118 -13.90 2.43 0.03
C ILE A 118 -14.61 1.07 0.07
N ASN A 119 -14.64 0.39 -1.07
CA ASN A 119 -15.22 -0.96 -1.18
C ASN A 119 -14.26 -1.99 -1.80
N ILE A 120 -13.09 -1.58 -2.25
CA ILE A 120 -12.02 -2.47 -2.71
C ILE A 120 -10.78 -2.24 -1.83
N PHE A 121 -10.43 -3.25 -1.04
CA PHE A 121 -9.25 -3.21 -0.17
C PHE A 121 -8.05 -3.87 -0.87
N ARG A 122 -7.08 -3.08 -1.32
CA ARG A 122 -5.88 -3.58 -2.01
C ARG A 122 -4.81 -4.01 -1.01
N VAL A 123 -4.29 -5.22 -1.22
CA VAL A 123 -3.17 -5.78 -0.47
C VAL A 123 -1.99 -5.94 -1.42
N ASN A 124 -0.90 -5.23 -1.16
CA ASN A 124 0.35 -5.36 -1.91
C ASN A 124 1.35 -6.23 -1.14
N ILE A 125 1.81 -7.29 -1.79
CA ILE A 125 2.81 -8.23 -1.26
C ILE A 125 4.14 -7.98 -1.99
N LEU A 126 5.24 -7.93 -1.26
CA LEU A 126 6.58 -7.68 -1.79
C LEU A 126 7.64 -8.63 -1.23
N ASP A 127 7.78 -8.67 0.10
CA ASP A 127 8.86 -9.37 0.81
C ASP A 127 8.33 -10.43 1.80
N GLU A 128 7.01 -10.66 1.81
CA GLU A 128 6.35 -11.66 2.63
C GLU A 128 6.52 -13.08 2.07
N ASN A 129 6.66 -14.05 2.98
CA ASN A 129 6.69 -15.46 2.64
C ASN A 129 5.27 -16.03 2.42
N LYS A 130 5.18 -17.27 1.93
CA LYS A 130 3.90 -17.91 1.58
C LYS A 130 2.90 -17.95 2.75
N ASP A 131 3.37 -18.27 3.95
CA ASP A 131 2.49 -18.42 5.12
C ASP A 131 2.01 -17.05 5.60
N GLU A 132 2.90 -16.05 5.63
CA GLU A 132 2.55 -14.65 5.89
C GLU A 132 1.49 -14.14 4.91
N VAL A 133 1.68 -14.36 3.59
CA VAL A 133 0.72 -13.95 2.57
C VAL A 133 -0.65 -14.59 2.80
N TYR A 134 -0.68 -15.89 3.12
CA TYR A 134 -1.92 -16.59 3.40
C TYR A 134 -2.66 -15.95 4.59
N ASP A 135 -1.94 -15.69 5.68
CA ASP A 135 -2.53 -15.12 6.88
C ASP A 135 -2.99 -13.66 6.68
N ILE A 136 -2.22 -12.84 5.95
CA ILE A 136 -2.60 -11.47 5.59
C ILE A 136 -3.89 -11.46 4.76
N VAL A 137 -3.93 -12.24 3.67
CA VAL A 137 -5.10 -12.28 2.78
C VAL A 137 -6.31 -12.82 3.52
N LYS A 138 -6.16 -13.85 4.35
CA LYS A 138 -7.23 -14.39 5.19
C LYS A 138 -7.75 -13.34 6.16
N SER A 139 -6.87 -12.53 6.75
CA SER A 139 -7.24 -11.46 7.69
C SER A 139 -8.06 -10.36 7.01
N PHE A 140 -7.61 -9.87 5.86
CA PHE A 140 -8.35 -8.86 5.10
C PHE A 140 -9.67 -9.40 4.54
N ARG A 141 -9.70 -10.66 4.08
CA ARG A 141 -10.94 -11.32 3.65
C ARG A 141 -11.96 -11.37 4.78
N TRP A 142 -11.52 -11.83 5.95
CA TRP A 142 -12.40 -11.89 7.13
C TRP A 142 -12.92 -10.50 7.50
N ALA A 143 -12.07 -9.49 7.50
CA ALA A 143 -12.46 -8.13 7.85
C ALA A 143 -13.50 -7.57 6.86
N ALA A 144 -13.30 -7.77 5.55
CA ALA A 144 -14.28 -7.42 4.52
C ALA A 144 -15.62 -8.15 4.71
N ASP A 145 -15.59 -9.48 4.89
CA ASP A 145 -16.81 -10.28 5.11
C ASP A 145 -17.56 -9.89 6.40
N SER A 146 -16.84 -9.34 7.37
CA SER A 146 -17.42 -8.89 8.65
C SER A 146 -18.10 -7.52 8.49
N LEU A 147 -17.50 -6.62 7.70
CA LEU A 147 -18.10 -5.32 7.36
C LEU A 147 -19.45 -5.49 6.66
N ASP A 148 -19.53 -6.41 5.68
CA ASP A 148 -20.80 -6.72 4.98
C ASP A 148 -21.90 -7.24 5.93
N LYS A 149 -21.51 -7.86 7.05
CA LYS A 149 -22.42 -8.39 8.08
C LYS A 149 -22.71 -7.38 9.19
N GLY A 150 -22.16 -6.17 9.12
CA GLY A 150 -22.29 -5.14 10.16
C GLY A 150 -21.56 -5.47 11.47
N SER A 151 -20.59 -6.40 11.44
CA SER A 151 -19.79 -6.79 12.60
C SER A 151 -18.35 -6.33 12.40
N VAL A 152 -17.81 -5.53 13.32
CA VAL A 152 -16.46 -4.95 13.16
C VAL A 152 -15.53 -5.52 14.22
N ASN A 153 -15.27 -6.82 14.13
CA ASN A 153 -14.27 -7.40 15.01
C ASN A 153 -13.33 -8.30 14.20
N THR A 154 -12.14 -7.78 13.90
CA THR A 154 -11.03 -8.59 13.40
C THR A 154 -10.49 -9.42 14.56
N PRO A 155 -10.60 -10.76 14.54
CA PRO A 155 -10.14 -11.63 15.61
C PRO A 155 -8.67 -11.38 15.94
N GLY A 156 -8.31 -11.42 17.23
CA GLY A 156 -6.93 -11.19 17.67
C GLY A 156 -5.92 -12.11 16.99
N ALA A 157 -6.30 -13.34 16.66
CA ALA A 157 -5.44 -14.27 15.92
C ALA A 157 -5.08 -13.78 14.49
N LEU A 158 -5.97 -13.05 13.83
CA LEU A 158 -5.74 -12.46 12.51
C LEU A 158 -4.95 -11.14 12.60
N ARG A 159 -4.98 -10.45 13.74
CA ARG A 159 -4.10 -9.30 13.99
C ARG A 159 -2.63 -9.72 14.09
N ARG A 160 -2.37 -10.90 14.65
CA ARG A 160 -1.01 -11.49 14.74
C ARG A 160 -0.37 -11.77 13.40
N ALA A 161 -1.17 -12.02 12.36
CA ALA A 161 -0.69 -12.16 10.99
C ALA A 161 0.00 -10.89 10.45
N VAL A 162 -0.30 -9.74 11.05
CA VAL A 162 0.24 -8.43 10.69
C VAL A 162 1.02 -7.83 11.88
N GLU A 163 1.40 -8.64 12.87
CA GLU A 163 2.23 -8.20 14.00
C GLU A 163 3.61 -7.74 13.52
N GLY A 164 4.02 -6.56 13.96
CA GLY A 164 5.28 -5.90 13.60
C GLY A 164 5.14 -4.37 13.61
N ASP A 165 6.22 -3.67 13.26
CA ASP A 165 6.15 -2.22 13.05
C ASP A 165 5.38 -1.93 11.75
N TYR A 166 4.14 -1.47 11.90
CA TYR A 166 3.32 -0.96 10.80
C TYR A 166 2.93 0.49 11.02
N THR A 167 2.70 1.20 9.91
CA THR A 167 2.17 2.56 9.90
C THR A 167 0.74 2.54 9.38
N ARG A 168 -0.06 3.53 9.80
CA ARG A 168 -1.37 3.83 9.20
C ARG A 168 -1.25 4.78 8.00
N GLY A 169 -0.03 5.06 7.56
CA GLY A 169 0.25 5.96 6.43
C GLY A 169 -0.24 7.38 6.70
N ASN A 170 -0.62 8.07 5.62
CA ASN A 170 -1.12 9.44 5.69
C ASN A 170 -2.62 9.52 5.99
N TYR A 171 -3.33 8.39 6.05
CA TYR A 171 -4.78 8.33 6.28
C TYR A 171 -5.25 9.12 7.52
N TYR A 172 -4.41 9.26 8.55
CA TYR A 172 -4.72 10.05 9.76
C TYR A 172 -3.82 11.28 9.97
N ARG A 173 -2.74 11.42 9.20
CA ARG A 173 -1.74 12.48 9.40
C ARG A 173 -1.83 13.57 8.32
N GLY A 174 -2.32 13.23 7.14
CA GLY A 174 -2.24 14.07 5.95
C GLY A 174 -0.80 14.18 5.44
N THR A 175 -0.66 14.87 4.31
CA THR A 175 0.62 15.37 3.81
C THR A 175 0.76 16.82 4.25
N GLU A 176 1.81 17.14 5.00
CA GLU A 176 2.22 18.53 5.27
C GLU A 176 2.78 19.21 4.00
#